data_AF-A0AAJ3TUX2-F1
#
_entry.id   AF-A0AAJ3TUX2-F1
#
_cell.length_a   1.000
_cell.length_b   1.000
_cell.length_c   1.000
_cell.angle_alpha   90.00
_cell.angle_beta   90.00
_cell.angle_gamma   90.00
#
_symmetry.space_group_name_H-M   'P 1'
#
loop_
_entity.id
_entity.type
_entity.pdbx_description
1 polymer ?
#
loop_
_entity_poly.entity_id
_entity_poly.type
_entity_poly.pdbx_seq_one_letter_code
_entity_poly.pdbx_strand_id
1 'polypeptide(L)'
;MAWRRPPRGRNGVIRRAGGLCCAVTLLAACSHSSTPAAPSKTPGVDDMIVSVQDVRRIADADSLSPHSEADLHKPPPADANAPGPCRAVGHNDITFGSGWSEFRSAGYHGVTDDIEPGGNSMINGVTQAVGRYPNTDAALGAFHQLETAVQACSNLHDPNYQFNLDKPDPSTLRITADQWTHLYRTKSAVMVSVGVVGLQSADQIANTILRMVTDRVS
;
A
#
# COMPACT_ATOMS: atom_id res chain seq x y z
N MET A 1 -1.94 4.90 -42.52
CA MET A 1 -0.79 5.83 -42.60
C MET A 1 0.41 5.17 -41.95
N ALA A 2 1.39 4.80 -42.77
CA ALA A 2 2.56 4.03 -42.38
C ALA A 2 3.74 4.98 -42.11
N TRP A 3 4.33 4.90 -40.92
CA TRP A 3 5.54 5.65 -40.57
C TRP A 3 6.78 4.79 -40.88
N ARG A 4 7.52 5.22 -41.90
CA ARG A 4 8.82 4.67 -42.33
C ARG A 4 9.93 5.18 -41.40
N ARG A 5 10.87 4.30 -41.02
CA ARG A 5 12.17 4.65 -40.42
C ARG A 5 13.18 5.06 -41.50
N PRO A 6 14.10 6.02 -41.24
CA PRO A 6 15.28 6.24 -42.07
C PRO A 6 16.53 5.49 -41.53
N PRO A 7 17.63 5.40 -42.32
CA PRO A 7 18.54 4.25 -42.33
C PRO A 7 19.81 4.38 -41.48
N ARG A 8 20.45 3.22 -41.30
CA ARG A 8 21.80 3.02 -40.72
C ARG A 8 22.89 3.70 -41.55
N GLY A 9 23.66 4.58 -40.90
CA GLY A 9 24.98 5.01 -41.37
C GLY A 9 26.05 3.99 -40.99
N ARG A 10 26.89 3.63 -41.96
CA ARG A 10 27.96 2.63 -41.87
C ARG A 10 29.26 3.30 -42.31
N ASN A 11 30.37 2.81 -41.76
CA ASN A 11 31.77 2.91 -42.21
C ASN A 11 32.64 4.04 -41.66
N GLY A 12 33.83 3.62 -41.20
CA GLY A 12 34.96 4.49 -40.90
C GLY A 12 36.09 3.78 -40.16
N VAL A 13 36.60 2.65 -40.68
CA VAL A 13 37.88 2.09 -40.24
C VAL A 13 38.99 2.88 -40.92
N ILE A 14 39.87 3.53 -40.15
CA ILE A 14 41.13 4.10 -40.64
C ILE A 14 42.27 3.53 -39.79
N ARG A 15 43.14 2.76 -40.44
CA ARG A 15 44.46 2.32 -39.98
C ARG A 15 45.51 3.35 -40.44
N ARG A 16 46.45 3.72 -39.54
CA ARG A 16 47.88 4.08 -39.75
C ARG A 16 48.41 4.59 -38.38
N ALA A 17 49.32 3.92 -37.67
CA ALA A 17 50.76 3.73 -37.90
C ALA A 17 51.62 4.98 -37.59
N GLY A 18 52.46 4.86 -36.55
CA GLY A 18 53.71 5.63 -36.39
C GLY A 18 53.70 6.74 -35.34
N GLY A 19 54.61 6.67 -34.36
CA GLY A 19 55.02 7.82 -33.57
C GLY A 19 55.29 7.53 -32.09
N LEU A 20 56.46 6.96 -31.79
CA LEU A 20 57.04 6.92 -30.44
C LEU A 20 57.38 8.37 -30.03
N CYS A 21 56.78 8.89 -28.97
CA CYS A 21 57.23 10.13 -28.33
C CYS A 21 57.00 10.02 -26.82
N CYS A 22 58.09 9.93 -26.07
CA CYS A 22 58.10 9.93 -24.60
C CYS A 22 57.55 11.26 -24.07
N ALA A 23 56.33 11.23 -23.53
CA ALA A 23 55.82 12.29 -22.66
C ALA A 23 55.52 11.67 -21.29
N VAL A 24 56.31 12.05 -20.29
CA VAL A 24 56.03 11.74 -18.89
C VAL A 24 54.82 12.58 -18.47
N THR A 25 53.62 12.01 -18.59
CA THR A 25 52.42 12.58 -17.99
C THR A 25 52.38 12.23 -16.52
N LEU A 26 52.60 13.22 -15.66
CA LEU A 26 52.23 13.15 -14.24
C LEU A 26 50.71 12.94 -14.18
N LEU A 27 50.29 11.71 -13.92
CA LEU A 27 48.89 11.42 -13.57
C LEU A 27 48.65 12.05 -12.19
N ALA A 28 48.10 13.26 -12.19
CA ALA A 28 47.37 13.77 -11.04
C ALA A 28 46.24 12.77 -10.80
N ALA A 29 46.41 11.92 -9.78
CA ALA A 29 45.35 11.06 -9.30
C ALA A 29 44.22 11.97 -8.82
N CYS A 30 43.18 12.12 -9.64
CA CYS A 30 41.89 12.59 -9.16
C CYS A 30 41.42 11.52 -8.16
N SER A 31 41.70 11.75 -6.88
CA SER A 31 41.00 11.10 -5.79
C SER A 31 39.53 11.48 -5.94
N HIS A 32 38.77 10.69 -6.69
CA HIS A 32 37.33 10.71 -6.59
C HIS A 32 37.01 10.22 -5.19
N SER A 33 36.82 11.18 -4.28
CA SER A 33 36.15 10.99 -3.01
C SER A 33 34.79 10.38 -3.32
N SER A 34 34.73 9.05 -3.35
CA SER A 34 33.48 8.33 -3.40
C SER A 34 32.83 8.57 -2.05
N THR A 35 31.96 9.56 -1.97
CA THR A 35 31.10 9.76 -0.81
C THR A 35 30.41 8.43 -0.55
N PRO A 36 30.60 7.79 0.62
CA PRO A 36 29.87 6.58 0.94
C PRO A 36 28.38 6.89 0.80
N ALA A 37 27.66 6.09 -0.01
CA ALA A 37 26.21 6.18 -0.06
C ALA A 37 25.70 6.03 1.38
N ALA A 38 24.95 7.02 1.86
CA ALA A 38 24.32 6.92 3.17
C ALA A 38 23.52 5.62 3.22
N PRO A 39 23.61 4.82 4.30
CA PRO A 39 22.83 3.59 4.39
C PRO A 39 21.36 3.94 4.17
N SER A 40 20.74 3.28 3.19
CA SER A 40 19.31 3.42 2.93
C SER A 40 18.58 3.06 4.23
N LYS A 41 18.00 4.05 4.91
CA LYS A 41 17.16 3.79 6.07
C LYS A 41 15.99 2.95 5.59
N THR A 42 15.70 1.86 6.30
CA THR A 42 14.44 1.14 6.15
C THR A 42 13.30 2.16 6.32
N PRO A 43 12.37 2.27 5.36
CA PRO A 43 11.25 3.20 5.46
C PRO A 43 10.46 2.98 6.75
N GLY A 44 10.11 4.05 7.46
CA GLY A 44 9.20 3.96 8.61
C GLY A 44 7.77 3.65 8.14
N VAL A 45 6.87 3.27 9.05
CA VAL A 45 5.45 3.07 8.68
C VAL A 45 4.78 4.34 8.12
N ASP A 46 5.27 5.53 8.50
CA ASP A 46 4.81 6.81 7.94
C ASP A 46 5.10 6.94 6.43
N ASP A 47 6.27 6.46 5.99
CA ASP A 47 6.68 6.48 4.59
C ASP A 47 5.86 5.50 3.74
N MET A 48 5.16 4.56 4.37
CA MET A 48 4.38 3.52 3.69
C MET A 48 2.97 3.97 3.31
N ILE A 49 2.44 5.01 3.95
CA ILE A 49 1.09 5.54 3.66
C ILE A 49 1.05 6.22 2.28
N VAL A 50 0.07 5.86 1.46
CA VAL A 50 -0.16 6.50 0.15
C VAL A 50 -0.79 7.86 0.36
N SER A 51 -0.23 8.92 -0.23
CA SER A 51 -0.71 10.29 -0.02
C SER A 51 -2.14 10.49 -0.54
N VAL A 52 -2.87 11.46 0.01
CA VAL A 52 -4.22 11.80 -0.49
C VAL A 52 -4.20 12.17 -1.97
N GLN A 53 -3.14 12.83 -2.47
CA GLN A 53 -3.02 13.20 -3.88
C GLN A 53 -2.90 11.98 -4.78
N ASP A 54 -2.17 10.96 -4.34
CA ASP A 54 -2.05 9.70 -5.06
C ASP A 54 -3.37 8.92 -5.01
N VAL A 55 -4.03 8.87 -3.85
CA VAL A 55 -5.34 8.21 -3.72
C VAL A 55 -6.38 8.86 -4.62
N ARG A 56 -6.49 10.19 -4.66
CA ARG A 56 -7.38 10.92 -5.59
C ARG A 56 -7.16 10.50 -7.04
N ARG A 57 -5.90 10.42 -7.45
CA ARG A 57 -5.53 10.03 -8.82
C ARG A 57 -5.83 8.56 -9.13
N ILE A 58 -5.65 7.67 -8.16
CA ILE A 58 -5.97 6.24 -8.31
C ILE A 58 -7.48 6.02 -8.37
N ALA A 59 -8.22 6.75 -7.53
CA ALA A 59 -9.67 6.62 -7.39
C ALA A 59 -10.46 7.46 -8.41
N ASP A 60 -9.79 8.32 -9.18
CA ASP A 60 -10.43 9.34 -10.02
C ASP A 60 -11.46 10.19 -9.24
N ALA A 61 -11.08 10.59 -8.02
CA ALA A 61 -11.99 11.18 -7.04
C ALA A 61 -11.35 12.39 -6.33
N ASP A 62 -11.40 13.55 -6.96
CA ASP A 62 -10.76 14.78 -6.45
C ASP A 62 -11.35 15.32 -5.13
N SER A 63 -12.59 14.94 -4.79
CA SER A 63 -13.27 15.37 -3.57
C SER A 63 -12.74 14.69 -2.30
N LEU A 64 -11.99 13.58 -2.41
CA LEU A 64 -11.46 12.87 -1.25
C LEU A 64 -10.54 13.78 -0.44
N SER A 65 -10.76 13.94 0.85
CA SER A 65 -9.98 14.82 1.73
C SER A 65 -9.47 14.06 2.97
N PRO A 66 -8.32 14.45 3.56
CA PRO A 66 -7.85 13.85 4.80
C PRO A 66 -8.90 13.88 5.91
N HIS A 67 -9.12 12.74 6.54
CA HIS A 67 -9.96 12.61 7.71
C HIS A 67 -9.10 12.48 8.95
N SER A 68 -9.12 13.50 9.81
CA SER A 68 -8.28 13.59 11.00
C SER A 68 -8.44 12.41 11.96
N GLU A 69 -9.65 11.88 12.06
CA GLU A 69 -10.01 10.80 12.98
C GLU A 69 -9.43 9.45 12.53
N ALA A 70 -9.08 9.33 11.25
CA ALA A 70 -8.39 8.17 10.70
C ALA A 70 -6.86 8.32 10.70
N ASP A 71 -6.32 9.51 11.01
CA ASP A 71 -4.88 9.80 11.08
C ASP A 71 -4.29 9.43 12.46
N LEU A 72 -3.92 8.16 12.62
CA LEU A 72 -3.55 7.60 13.93
C LEU A 72 -2.20 6.89 13.90
N HIS A 73 -1.52 6.91 15.05
CA HIS A 73 -0.27 6.18 15.31
C HIS A 73 -0.48 4.98 16.25
N LYS A 74 -1.74 4.63 16.50
CA LYS A 74 -2.17 3.40 17.17
C LYS A 74 -3.48 2.92 16.54
N PRO A 75 -3.75 1.61 16.50
CA PRO A 75 -5.04 1.14 16.00
C PRO A 75 -6.19 1.73 16.83
N PRO A 76 -7.28 2.17 16.19
CA PRO A 76 -8.51 2.51 16.92
C PRO A 76 -9.09 1.28 17.61
N PRO A 77 -9.87 1.44 18.69
CA PRO A 77 -10.56 0.32 19.31
C PRO A 77 -11.58 -0.29 18.34
N ALA A 78 -11.72 -1.62 18.37
CA ALA A 78 -12.79 -2.31 17.63
C ALA A 78 -14.18 -1.88 18.11
N ASP A 79 -15.16 -1.95 17.20
CA ASP A 79 -16.56 -1.70 17.54
C ASP A 79 -17.05 -2.74 18.57
N ALA A 80 -17.37 -2.27 19.77
CA ALA A 80 -17.85 -3.12 20.85
C ALA A 80 -19.21 -3.77 20.53
N ASN A 81 -19.98 -3.21 19.60
CA ASN A 81 -21.28 -3.75 19.19
C ASN A 81 -21.16 -4.85 18.12
N ALA A 82 -20.00 -4.98 17.47
CA ALA A 82 -19.77 -6.05 16.51
C ALA A 82 -19.79 -7.43 17.20
N PRO A 83 -20.37 -8.47 16.56
CA PRO A 83 -20.25 -9.84 17.03
C PRO A 83 -18.79 -10.23 17.23
N GLY A 84 -18.50 -11.08 18.21
CA GLY A 84 -17.14 -11.34 18.71
C GLY A 84 -16.06 -11.47 17.61
N PRO A 85 -16.17 -12.45 16.69
CA PRO A 85 -15.23 -12.60 15.57
C PRO A 85 -15.21 -11.43 14.58
N CYS A 86 -16.36 -10.78 14.36
CA CYS A 86 -16.50 -9.67 13.41
C CYS A 86 -15.83 -8.38 13.87
N ARG A 87 -15.50 -8.26 15.16
CA ARG A 87 -14.68 -7.14 15.69
C ARG A 87 -13.35 -6.98 14.99
N ALA A 88 -12.80 -8.05 14.40
CA ALA A 88 -11.52 -8.00 13.69
C ALA A 88 -11.61 -7.33 12.30
N VAL A 89 -12.81 -7.17 11.74
CA VAL A 89 -13.02 -6.54 10.43
C VAL A 89 -12.76 -5.03 10.52
N GLY A 90 -12.12 -4.45 9.50
CA GLY A 90 -11.64 -3.08 9.50
C GLY A 90 -10.13 -2.97 9.76
N HIS A 91 -9.69 -1.90 10.45
CA HIS A 91 -8.27 -1.63 10.74
C HIS A 91 -8.04 -1.24 12.21
N ASN A 92 -8.50 -2.09 13.14
CA ASN A 92 -8.57 -1.79 14.57
C ASN A 92 -7.56 -2.60 15.41
N ASP A 93 -7.62 -2.43 16.72
CA ASP A 93 -6.77 -3.11 17.70
C ASP A 93 -6.89 -4.64 17.68
N ILE A 94 -8.05 -5.18 17.32
CA ILE A 94 -8.24 -6.63 17.10
C ILE A 94 -7.64 -7.06 15.75
N THR A 95 -7.78 -6.24 14.71
CA THR A 95 -7.19 -6.53 13.38
C THR A 95 -5.67 -6.70 13.46
N PHE A 96 -4.99 -5.75 14.11
CA PHE A 96 -3.52 -5.75 14.24
C PHE A 96 -3.02 -6.51 15.46
N GLY A 97 -3.92 -6.84 16.39
CA GLY A 97 -3.57 -7.51 17.65
C GLY A 97 -2.53 -6.74 18.44
N SER A 98 -1.64 -7.49 19.09
CA SER A 98 -0.55 -6.95 19.90
C SER A 98 0.82 -7.22 19.27
N GLY A 99 1.87 -6.62 19.83
CA GLY A 99 3.25 -6.92 19.46
C GLY A 99 3.78 -6.18 18.24
N TRP A 100 3.03 -5.24 17.67
CA TRP A 100 3.56 -4.27 16.70
C TRP A 100 4.49 -3.26 17.40
N SER A 101 5.54 -2.82 16.72
CA SER A 101 6.50 -1.82 17.19
C SER A 101 6.21 -0.41 16.65
N GLU A 102 5.60 -0.33 15.47
CA GLU A 102 5.14 0.92 14.86
C GLU A 102 3.78 0.68 14.23
N PHE A 103 2.91 1.69 14.27
CA PHE A 103 1.63 1.67 13.60
C PHE A 103 1.34 3.03 12.97
N ARG A 104 0.70 3.01 11.81
CA ARG A 104 0.21 4.20 11.13
C ARG A 104 -1.07 3.88 10.36
N SER A 105 -2.12 4.70 10.51
CA SER A 105 -3.31 4.65 9.66
C SER A 105 -3.67 6.02 9.12
N ALA A 106 -4.23 6.09 7.92
CA ALA A 106 -4.80 7.29 7.33
C ALA A 106 -6.12 6.96 6.64
N GLY A 107 -7.04 7.94 6.59
CA GLY A 107 -8.30 7.84 5.88
C GLY A 107 -8.57 9.08 5.04
N TYR A 108 -9.20 8.88 3.88
CA TYR A 108 -9.58 9.93 2.96
C TYR A 108 -11.05 9.77 2.61
N HIS A 109 -11.86 10.78 2.90
CA HIS A 109 -13.30 10.73 2.66
C HIS A 109 -13.76 11.87 1.75
N GLY A 110 -14.71 11.55 0.89
CA GLY A 110 -15.51 12.51 0.16
C GLY A 110 -16.97 12.41 0.60
N VAL A 111 -17.78 13.28 0.01
CA VAL A 111 -19.24 13.17 0.03
C VAL A 111 -19.68 12.76 -1.37
N THR A 112 -20.61 11.82 -1.48
CA THR A 112 -21.27 11.55 -2.75
C THR A 112 -22.39 12.58 -2.97
N ASP A 113 -22.66 12.91 -4.23
CA ASP A 113 -23.79 13.77 -4.61
C ASP A 113 -25.16 13.08 -4.36
N ASP A 114 -25.15 11.78 -4.09
CA ASP A 114 -26.32 11.01 -3.67
C ASP A 114 -26.59 11.21 -2.17
N ILE A 115 -27.56 12.08 -1.88
CA ILE A 115 -28.18 12.20 -0.57
C ILE A 115 -29.36 11.21 -0.54
N GLU A 116 -29.32 10.21 0.34
CA GLU A 116 -30.45 9.31 0.53
C GLU A 116 -31.67 10.10 1.06
N PRO A 117 -32.92 9.66 0.78
CA PRO A 117 -34.11 10.23 1.41
C PRO A 117 -33.97 10.20 2.94
N GLY A 118 -33.80 11.38 3.55
CA GLY A 118 -33.46 11.52 4.97
C GLY A 118 -32.21 12.36 5.27
N GLY A 119 -31.43 12.74 4.25
CA GLY A 119 -30.32 13.71 4.41
C GLY A 119 -28.97 13.07 4.73
N ASN A 120 -28.84 11.74 4.65
CA ASN A 120 -27.56 11.07 4.82
C ASN A 120 -26.78 11.11 3.50
N SER A 121 -25.63 11.78 3.47
CA SER A 121 -24.68 11.65 2.35
C SER A 121 -23.99 10.28 2.46
N MET A 122 -23.93 9.54 1.35
CA MET A 122 -23.07 8.37 1.32
C MET A 122 -21.61 8.84 1.44
N ILE A 123 -20.88 8.26 2.39
CA ILE A 123 -19.45 8.53 2.54
C ILE A 123 -18.73 7.58 1.60
N ASN A 124 -18.03 8.14 0.62
CA ASN A 124 -17.05 7.40 -0.16
C ASN A 124 -15.65 7.66 0.41
N GLY A 125 -14.76 6.69 0.28
CA GLY A 125 -13.43 6.87 0.80
C GLY A 125 -12.53 5.67 0.77
N VAL A 126 -11.32 5.94 1.22
CA VAL A 126 -10.22 4.99 1.34
C VAL A 126 -9.67 5.07 2.74
N THR A 127 -9.49 3.93 3.39
CA THR A 127 -8.71 3.81 4.62
C THR A 127 -7.52 2.90 4.37
N GLN A 128 -6.39 3.21 5.02
CA GLN A 128 -5.19 2.40 4.96
C GLN A 128 -4.52 2.39 6.33
N ALA A 129 -3.95 1.25 6.71
CA ALA A 129 -3.21 1.10 7.94
C ALA A 129 -2.04 0.14 7.75
N VAL A 130 -0.95 0.41 8.47
CA VAL A 130 0.29 -0.35 8.42
C VAL A 130 0.77 -0.58 9.85
N GLY A 131 1.03 -1.84 10.18
CA GLY A 131 1.65 -2.25 11.44
C GLY A 131 2.96 -2.97 11.16
N ARG A 132 4.05 -2.49 11.77
CA ARG A 132 5.37 -3.17 11.75
C ARG A 132 5.51 -4.03 12.98
N TYR A 133 6.00 -5.25 12.82
CA TYR A 133 6.26 -6.22 13.89
C TYR A 133 7.78 -6.44 14.05
N PRO A 134 8.22 -7.05 15.16
CA PRO A 134 9.63 -7.34 15.40
C PRO A 134 10.29 -8.22 14.33
N ASN A 135 9.52 -9.10 13.68
CA ASN A 135 10.01 -9.99 12.63
C ASN A 135 8.84 -10.52 11.76
N THR A 136 9.19 -11.25 10.70
CA THR A 136 8.24 -11.85 9.76
C THR A 136 7.28 -12.83 10.44
N ASP A 137 7.76 -13.65 11.37
CA ASP A 137 6.93 -14.65 12.05
C ASP A 137 5.85 -13.99 12.91
N ALA A 138 6.17 -12.88 13.57
CA ALA A 138 5.21 -12.09 14.35
C ALA A 138 4.14 -11.46 13.45
N ALA A 139 4.52 -10.86 12.32
CA ALA A 139 3.57 -10.30 11.36
C ALA A 139 2.67 -11.37 10.73
N LEU A 140 3.24 -12.53 10.38
CA LEU A 140 2.50 -13.67 9.85
C LEU A 140 1.55 -14.27 10.89
N GLY A 141 1.98 -14.33 12.16
CA GLY A 141 1.14 -14.75 13.27
C GLY A 141 -0.08 -13.85 13.44
N ALA A 142 0.10 -12.53 13.43
CA ALA A 142 -1.01 -11.57 13.47
C ALA A 142 -1.95 -11.72 12.28
N PHE A 143 -1.39 -11.89 11.07
CA PHE A 143 -2.19 -12.13 9.87
C PHE A 143 -3.04 -13.42 9.94
N HIS A 144 -2.48 -14.53 10.43
CA HIS A 144 -3.25 -15.78 10.61
C HIS A 144 -4.33 -15.67 11.70
N GLN A 145 -4.09 -14.89 12.76
CA GLN A 145 -5.11 -14.60 13.77
C GLN A 145 -6.27 -13.81 13.15
N LEU A 146 -5.96 -12.80 12.33
CA LEU A 146 -6.96 -12.07 11.57
C LEU A 146 -7.73 -12.99 10.62
N GLU A 147 -7.04 -13.82 9.83
CA GLU A 147 -7.67 -14.77 8.90
C GLU A 147 -8.67 -15.69 9.63
N THR A 148 -8.27 -16.22 10.79
CA THR A 148 -9.13 -17.05 11.63
C THR A 148 -10.37 -16.29 12.11
N ALA A 149 -10.19 -15.05 12.58
CA ALA A 149 -11.29 -14.21 13.07
C ALA A 149 -12.27 -13.81 11.96
N VAL A 150 -11.77 -13.43 10.78
CA VAL A 150 -12.59 -13.05 9.62
C VAL A 150 -13.35 -14.26 9.07
N GLN A 151 -12.71 -15.43 9.01
CA GLN A 151 -13.40 -16.67 8.62
C GLN A 151 -14.51 -17.02 9.62
N ALA A 152 -14.24 -16.89 10.92
CA ALA A 152 -15.25 -17.10 11.95
C ALA A 152 -16.39 -16.08 11.86
N CYS A 153 -16.11 -14.81 11.53
CA CYS A 153 -17.13 -13.80 11.28
C CYS A 153 -18.02 -14.18 10.08
N SER A 154 -17.42 -14.57 8.97
CA SER A 154 -18.15 -15.00 7.78
C SER A 154 -19.10 -16.18 8.08
N ASN A 155 -18.65 -17.14 8.89
CA ASN A 155 -19.43 -18.31 9.29
C ASN A 155 -20.59 -18.00 10.24
N LEU A 156 -20.62 -16.81 10.88
CA LEU A 156 -21.76 -16.40 11.70
C LEU A 156 -22.98 -16.03 10.85
N HIS A 157 -22.78 -15.67 9.58
CA HIS A 157 -23.82 -15.17 8.70
C HIS A 157 -24.65 -14.04 9.35
N ASP A 158 -23.99 -13.17 10.13
CA ASP A 158 -24.64 -12.01 10.74
C ASP A 158 -25.10 -11.05 9.63
N PRO A 159 -26.36 -10.57 9.65
CA PRO A 159 -26.90 -9.76 8.57
C PRO A 159 -26.15 -8.43 8.36
N ASN A 160 -25.46 -7.91 9.37
CA ASN A 160 -24.68 -6.67 9.30
C ASN A 160 -23.22 -6.89 8.86
N TYR A 161 -22.79 -8.15 8.74
CA TYR A 161 -21.42 -8.53 8.36
C TYR A 161 -21.41 -9.52 7.19
N GLN A 162 -22.26 -9.25 6.19
CA GLN A 162 -22.31 -10.03 4.97
C GLN A 162 -21.24 -9.55 3.98
N PHE A 163 -20.22 -10.38 3.78
CA PHE A 163 -19.19 -10.18 2.77
C PHE A 163 -18.76 -11.52 2.17
N ASN A 164 -18.28 -11.47 0.94
CA ASN A 164 -17.53 -12.58 0.35
C ASN A 164 -16.11 -12.54 0.92
N LEU A 165 -15.60 -13.70 1.32
CA LEU A 165 -14.24 -13.88 1.80
C LEU A 165 -13.45 -14.69 0.78
N ASP A 166 -12.30 -14.16 0.35
CA ASP A 166 -11.38 -14.86 -0.53
C ASP A 166 -9.91 -14.63 -0.16
N LYS A 167 -9.04 -15.51 -0.65
CA LYS A 167 -7.60 -15.52 -0.39
C LYS A 167 -6.84 -15.51 -1.71
N PRO A 168 -6.55 -14.33 -2.30
CA PRO A 168 -5.89 -14.24 -3.60
C PRO A 168 -4.51 -14.90 -3.63
N ASP A 169 -3.79 -14.89 -2.50
CA ASP A 169 -2.52 -15.56 -2.31
C ASP A 169 -2.32 -15.90 -0.81
N PRO A 170 -1.32 -16.73 -0.43
CA PRO A 170 -1.11 -17.13 0.96
C PRO A 170 -0.94 -15.99 1.98
N SER A 171 -0.55 -14.80 1.50
CA SER A 171 -0.23 -13.61 2.30
C SER A 171 -1.28 -12.51 2.20
N THR A 172 -2.36 -12.69 1.44
CA THR A 172 -3.38 -11.68 1.18
C THR A 172 -4.78 -12.23 1.49
N LEU A 173 -5.54 -11.51 2.30
CA LEU A 173 -6.95 -11.77 2.59
C LEU A 173 -7.78 -10.66 1.97
N ARG A 174 -8.87 -11.02 1.30
CA ARG A 174 -9.80 -10.05 0.72
C ARG A 174 -11.21 -10.32 1.23
N ILE A 175 -11.90 -9.25 1.60
CA ILE A 175 -13.34 -9.25 1.84
C ILE A 175 -14.03 -8.24 0.95
N THR A 176 -15.15 -8.62 0.35
CA THR A 176 -15.89 -7.80 -0.61
C THR A 176 -17.38 -7.81 -0.37
N ALA A 177 -18.02 -6.67 -0.63
CA ALA A 177 -19.47 -6.49 -0.70
C ALA A 177 -19.77 -5.45 -1.79
N ASP A 178 -21.03 -5.10 -2.00
CA ASP A 178 -21.37 -4.08 -3.00
C ASP A 178 -20.69 -2.74 -2.68
N GLN A 179 -20.03 -2.15 -3.67
CA GLN A 179 -19.20 -0.93 -3.57
C GLN A 179 -18.22 -0.90 -2.39
N TRP A 180 -17.81 -2.07 -1.88
CA TRP A 180 -16.91 -2.17 -0.74
C TRP A 180 -15.88 -3.27 -0.93
N THR A 181 -14.62 -2.95 -0.66
CA THR A 181 -13.53 -3.94 -0.64
C THR A 181 -12.57 -3.60 0.47
N HIS A 182 -12.18 -4.62 1.23
CA HIS A 182 -11.13 -4.51 2.22
C HIS A 182 -10.08 -5.60 1.99
N LEU A 183 -8.83 -5.20 1.93
CA LEU A 183 -7.68 -6.05 1.73
C LEU A 183 -6.78 -6.03 2.96
N TYR A 184 -6.27 -7.20 3.32
CA TYR A 184 -5.22 -7.38 4.30
C TYR A 184 -4.06 -8.09 3.65
N ARG A 185 -2.84 -7.66 3.95
CA ARG A 185 -1.65 -8.34 3.45
C ARG A 185 -0.53 -8.32 4.45
N THR A 186 0.19 -9.43 4.55
CA THR A 186 1.48 -9.47 5.23
C THR A 186 2.62 -9.53 4.22
N LYS A 187 3.71 -8.80 4.46
CA LYS A 187 4.95 -8.86 3.70
C LYS A 187 6.11 -8.53 4.64
N SER A 188 7.14 -9.37 4.68
CA SER A 188 8.23 -9.25 5.65
C SER A 188 7.66 -9.11 7.08
N ALA A 189 8.19 -8.20 7.90
CA ALA A 189 7.68 -7.90 9.23
C ALA A 189 6.56 -6.84 9.25
N VAL A 190 5.76 -6.70 8.19
CA VAL A 190 4.73 -5.66 8.06
C VAL A 190 3.38 -6.27 7.68
N MET A 191 2.33 -5.84 8.38
CA MET A 191 0.94 -6.09 8.02
C MET A 191 0.29 -4.80 7.52
N VAL A 192 -0.46 -4.89 6.43
CA VAL A 192 -1.14 -3.79 5.76
C VAL A 192 -2.63 -4.09 5.69
N SER A 193 -3.45 -3.06 5.89
CA SER A 193 -4.89 -3.09 5.74
C SER A 193 -5.31 -1.94 4.81
N VAL A 194 -6.14 -2.19 3.81
CA VAL A 194 -6.68 -1.17 2.90
C VAL A 194 -8.17 -1.40 2.70
N GLY A 195 -9.00 -0.43 3.08
CA GLY A 195 -10.44 -0.43 2.85
C GLY A 195 -10.84 0.63 1.82
N VAL A 196 -11.79 0.30 0.95
CA VAL A 196 -12.37 1.23 -0.04
C VAL A 196 -13.88 1.07 -0.03
N VAL A 197 -14.61 2.18 0.07
CA VAL A 197 -16.06 2.23 0.17
C VAL A 197 -16.64 3.31 -0.74
N GLY A 198 -17.78 3.03 -1.38
CA GLY A 198 -18.57 4.02 -2.13
C GLY A 198 -17.87 4.60 -3.36
N LEU A 199 -16.77 3.98 -3.82
CA LEU A 199 -16.03 4.38 -5.01
C LEU A 199 -16.19 3.33 -6.10
N GLN A 200 -16.38 3.79 -7.34
CA GLN A 200 -16.40 2.90 -8.49
C GLN A 200 -15.07 2.13 -8.55
N SER A 201 -15.16 0.84 -8.87
CA SER A 201 -13.98 -0.04 -8.94
C SER A 201 -13.21 -0.15 -7.60
N ALA A 202 -13.92 -0.19 -6.46
CA ALA A 202 -13.35 -0.32 -5.12
C ALA A 202 -12.25 -1.39 -5.01
N ASP A 203 -12.46 -2.57 -5.62
CA ASP A 203 -11.46 -3.66 -5.66
C ASP A 203 -10.16 -3.26 -6.38
N GLN A 204 -10.25 -2.59 -7.52
CA GLN A 204 -9.07 -2.14 -8.28
C GLN A 204 -8.30 -1.06 -7.52
N ILE A 205 -9.01 -0.12 -6.89
CA ILE A 205 -8.42 0.95 -6.07
C ILE A 205 -7.68 0.33 -4.89
N ALA A 206 -8.36 -0.56 -4.14
CA ALA A 206 -7.79 -1.23 -2.97
C ALA A 206 -6.52 -2.01 -3.33
N ASN A 207 -6.54 -2.80 -4.40
CA ASN A 207 -5.38 -3.57 -4.87
C ASN A 207 -4.22 -2.65 -5.31
N THR A 208 -4.52 -1.52 -5.95
CA THR A 208 -3.49 -0.58 -6.39
C THR A 208 -2.79 0.06 -5.19
N ILE A 209 -3.55 0.50 -4.19
CA ILE A 209 -3.02 1.09 -2.96
C ILE A 209 -2.24 0.05 -2.17
N LEU A 210 -2.79 -1.15 -1.97
CA LEU A 210 -2.11 -2.26 -1.28
C LEU A 210 -0.74 -2.56 -1.91
N ARG A 211 -0.67 -2.60 -3.24
CA ARG A 211 0.59 -2.78 -3.98
C ARG A 211 1.55 -1.63 -3.72
N MET A 212 1.11 -0.38 -3.81
CA MET A 212 1.96 0.78 -3.54
C MET A 212 2.53 0.79 -2.11
N VAL A 213 1.73 0.39 -1.11
CA VAL A 213 2.21 0.26 0.27
C VAL A 213 3.23 -0.88 0.37
N THR A 214 2.89 -2.06 -0.17
CA THR A 214 3.73 -3.25 -0.05
C THR A 214 5.02 -3.18 -0.87
N ASP A 215 5.07 -2.40 -1.96
CA ASP A 215 6.30 -2.13 -2.72
C ASP A 215 7.33 -1.31 -1.91
N ARG A 216 6.90 -0.58 -0.88
CA ARG A 216 7.78 0.17 0.04
C ARG A 216 8.31 -0.69 1.19
N VAL A 217 7.83 -1.92 1.32
CA VAL A 217 8.31 -2.90 2.31
C VAL A 217 9.54 -3.61 1.76
N SER A 218 10.65 -3.46 2.47
CA SER A 218 11.95 -4.10 2.22
C SER A 218 12.07 -5.53 2.76
#